data_AF-A0A5K1B8Y1-F1
#
_entry.id   AF-A0A5K1B8Y1-F1
#
_cell.length_a   1.000
_cell.length_b   1.000
_cell.length_c   1.000
_cell.angle_alpha   90.00
_cell.angle_beta   90.00
_cell.angle_gamma   90.00
#
_symmetry.space_group_name_H-M   'P 1'
#
loop_
_entity.id
_entity.type
_entity.pdbx_description
1 polymer ?
#
loop_
_entity_poly.entity_id
_entity_poly.type
_entity_poly.pdbx_seq_one_letter_code
_entity_poly.pdbx_strand_id
1 'polypeptide(L)'
;AGLRSIWLCGFLLISISLYATQLLPSLREEVELTQDRDGDASSPGPSVTIFSSPRPFFGVVGDRQLLAVRSWLALSPEVQVVLFAQNASMRSPIRNLGSRVSIETAIDFT
;
A
#
# COMPACT_ATOMS: atom_id res chain seq x y z
N ALA A 1 43.50 -30.86 6.39
CA ALA A 1 42.57 -30.45 7.48
C ALA A 1 41.63 -29.30 7.07
N GLY A 2 42.07 -28.32 6.28
CA GLY A 2 41.25 -27.13 5.95
C GLY A 2 39.96 -27.38 5.17
N LEU A 3 39.96 -28.29 4.19
CA LEU A 3 38.79 -28.51 3.31
C LEU A 3 37.54 -29.01 4.06
N ARG A 4 37.72 -29.91 5.04
CA ARG A 4 36.62 -30.41 5.89
C ARG A 4 36.05 -29.32 6.80
N SER A 5 36.92 -28.42 7.28
CA SER A 5 36.51 -27.27 8.09
C SER A 5 35.68 -26.27 7.27
N ILE A 6 36.12 -25.95 6.05
CA ILE A 6 35.37 -25.08 5.12
C ILE A 6 33.96 -25.63 4.87
N TRP A 7 33.86 -26.94 4.65
CA TRP A 7 32.58 -27.58 4.35
C TRP A 7 31.64 -27.53 5.56
N LEU A 8 32.14 -27.88 6.75
CA LEU A 8 31.36 -27.80 7.99
C LEU A 8 30.88 -26.37 8.28
N CYS A 9 31.75 -25.37 8.10
CA CYS A 9 31.37 -23.97 8.26
C CYS A 9 30.31 -23.53 7.24
N GLY A 10 30.41 -23.98 5.99
CA GLY A 10 29.41 -23.70 4.96
C GLY A 10 28.03 -24.24 5.32
N PHE A 11 27.95 -25.52 5.71
CA PHE A 11 26.69 -26.15 6.13
C PHE A 11 26.11 -25.50 7.39
N LEU A 12 26.97 -25.11 8.34
CA LEU A 12 26.55 -24.39 9.54
C LEU A 12 25.92 -23.04 9.19
N LEU A 13 26.58 -22.24 8.34
CA LEU A 13 26.08 -20.93 7.92
C LEU A 13 24.77 -21.02 7.15
N ILE A 14 24.63 -22.02 6.26
CA ILE A 14 23.38 -22.28 5.53
C ILE A 14 22.25 -22.62 6.50
N SER A 15 22.53 -23.49 7.47
CA SER A 15 21.54 -23.90 8.48
C SER A 15 21.09 -22.72 9.35
N ILE A 16 22.03 -21.87 9.79
CA ILE A 16 21.73 -20.66 10.58
C ILE A 16 20.92 -19.67 9.74
N SER A 17 21.25 -19.48 8.47
CA SER A 17 20.51 -18.59 7.57
C SER A 17 19.07 -19.08 7.35
N LEU A 18 18.88 -20.38 7.12
CA LEU A 18 17.54 -20.96 6.98
C LEU A 18 16.75 -20.87 8.30
N TYR A 19 17.39 -21.11 9.43
CA TYR A 19 16.77 -20.98 10.74
C TYR A 19 16.35 -19.54 11.03
N ALA A 20 17.20 -18.55 10.75
CA ALA A 20 16.84 -17.14 10.84
C ALA A 20 15.66 -16.79 9.92
N THR A 21 15.64 -17.35 8.70
CA THR A 21 14.54 -17.16 7.74
C THR A 21 13.22 -17.77 8.22
N GLN A 22 13.26 -18.87 8.98
CA GLN A 22 12.08 -19.44 9.62
C GLN A 22 11.64 -18.68 10.87
N LEU A 23 12.57 -18.01 11.57
CA LEU A 23 12.26 -17.16 12.72
C LEU A 23 11.71 -15.78 12.32
N LEU A 24 12.03 -15.34 11.10
CA LEU A 24 11.35 -14.19 10.51
C LEU A 24 9.86 -14.55 10.43
N PRO A 25 8.97 -13.85 11.15
CA PRO A 25 7.53 -14.04 10.98
C PRO A 25 7.27 -13.88 9.50
N SER A 26 6.70 -14.91 8.88
CA SER A 26 6.50 -14.91 7.45
C SER A 26 5.68 -13.67 7.12
N LEU A 27 6.19 -12.80 6.24
CA LEU A 27 5.43 -11.68 5.66
C LEU A 27 4.12 -12.13 4.98
N ARG A 28 3.82 -13.44 4.98
CA ARG A 28 2.50 -14.00 4.69
C ARG A 28 1.41 -13.54 5.67
N GLU A 29 1.74 -13.16 6.91
CA GLU A 29 0.74 -12.66 7.86
C GLU A 29 0.19 -11.27 7.47
N GLU A 30 0.90 -10.53 6.60
CA GLU A 30 0.42 -9.24 6.09
C GLU A 30 -0.44 -9.37 4.82
N VAL A 31 -0.46 -10.56 4.19
CA VAL A 31 -1.28 -10.85 3.00
C VAL A 31 -2.53 -11.67 3.34
N GLU A 32 -2.64 -12.15 4.59
CA GLU A 32 -3.82 -12.87 5.11
C GLU A 32 -4.60 -11.99 6.10
N LEU A 33 -4.78 -10.70 5.77
CA LEU A 33 -5.78 -9.89 6.46
C LEU A 33 -7.16 -10.22 5.90
N THR A 34 -7.91 -10.95 6.75
CA THR A 34 -9.37 -11.16 6.75
C THR A 34 -9.96 -11.96 5.59
N GLN A 35 -9.72 -13.27 5.60
CA GLN A 35 -10.76 -14.22 5.20
C GLN A 35 -11.42 -14.79 6.45
N ASP A 36 -12.15 -13.94 7.18
CA ASP A 36 -12.99 -14.40 8.29
C ASP A 36 -14.13 -15.25 7.74
N ARG A 37 -14.03 -16.55 8.03
CA ARG A 37 -15.17 -17.45 8.09
C ARG A 37 -15.96 -17.07 9.33
N ASP A 38 -16.98 -16.24 9.19
CA ASP A 38 -18.28 -16.50 9.81
C ASP A 38 -19.35 -15.55 9.30
N GLY A 39 -20.54 -16.09 9.08
CA GLY A 39 -21.67 -15.41 8.49
C GLY A 39 -22.29 -14.35 9.41
N ASP A 40 -21.72 -13.15 9.41
CA ASP A 40 -22.39 -11.94 9.88
C ASP A 40 -22.38 -10.89 8.78
N ALA A 41 -23.53 -10.67 8.16
CA ALA A 41 -23.74 -9.74 7.05
C ALA A 41 -23.66 -8.24 7.47
N SER A 42 -23.06 -7.95 8.63
CA SER A 42 -22.97 -6.60 9.23
C SER A 42 -21.56 -6.13 9.53
N SER A 43 -20.52 -6.93 9.32
CA SER A 43 -19.14 -6.43 9.46
C SER A 43 -18.78 -5.61 8.22
N PRO A 44 -18.47 -4.29 8.35
CA PRO A 44 -17.94 -3.53 7.23
C PRO A 44 -16.65 -4.20 6.76
N GLY A 45 -16.50 -4.36 5.44
CA GLY A 45 -15.33 -5.01 4.87
C GLY A 45 -14.03 -4.27 5.21
N PRO A 46 -12.87 -4.79 4.77
CA PRO A 46 -11.59 -4.15 5.01
C PRO A 46 -11.56 -2.74 4.39
N SER A 47 -11.55 -1.71 5.24
CA SER A 47 -11.43 -0.31 4.82
C SER A 47 -9.98 0.00 4.45
N VAL A 48 -9.74 0.33 3.18
CA VAL A 48 -8.41 0.65 2.65
C VAL A 48 -8.28 2.15 2.44
N THR A 49 -7.25 2.76 3.04
CA THR A 49 -6.94 4.19 2.83
C THR A 49 -5.65 4.34 2.03
N ILE A 50 -5.74 4.98 0.86
CA ILE A 50 -4.62 5.21 -0.04
C ILE A 50 -4.15 6.64 0.11
N PHE A 51 -2.88 6.79 0.48
CA PHE A 51 -2.20 8.06 0.66
C PHE A 51 -1.33 8.36 -0.55
N SER A 52 -1.52 9.50 -1.22
CA SER A 52 -0.74 9.84 -2.41
C SER A 52 -0.44 11.33 -2.51
N SER A 53 0.72 11.70 -3.05
CA SER A 53 1.11 13.07 -3.34
C SER A 53 1.20 13.27 -4.86
N PRO A 54 0.08 13.56 -5.54
CA PRO A 54 0.09 13.77 -6.98
C PRO A 54 0.71 15.13 -7.33
N ARG A 55 1.33 15.19 -8.51
CA ARG A 55 1.66 16.48 -9.12
C ARG A 55 0.38 17.23 -9.49
N PRO A 56 0.44 18.56 -9.69
CA PRO A 56 -0.72 19.31 -10.13
C PRO A 56 -1.38 18.71 -11.38
N PHE A 57 -2.70 18.54 -11.34
CA PHE A 57 -3.50 17.93 -12.40
C PHE A 57 -3.62 18.84 -13.64
N PHE A 58 -2.52 19.05 -14.35
CA PHE A 58 -2.46 19.84 -15.58
C PHE A 58 -1.93 19.01 -16.75
N GLY A 59 -2.58 19.16 -17.91
CA GLY A 59 -2.24 18.46 -19.14
C GLY A 59 -2.35 16.94 -19.04
N VAL A 60 -1.67 16.25 -19.96
CA VAL A 60 -1.74 14.79 -20.14
C VAL A 60 -1.36 14.01 -18.87
N VAL A 61 -0.45 14.57 -18.05
CA VAL A 61 -0.03 13.95 -16.78
C VAL A 61 -1.16 14.00 -15.75
N GLY A 62 -1.85 15.15 -15.66
CA GLY A 62 -3.01 15.31 -14.79
C GLY A 62 -4.16 14.37 -15.16
N ASP A 63 -4.45 14.22 -16.45
CA ASP A 63 -5.51 13.31 -16.92
C ASP A 63 -5.22 11.86 -16.51
N ARG A 64 -3.96 11.42 -16.61
CA ARG A 64 -3.54 10.08 -16.18
C ARG A 64 -3.64 9.89 -14.67
N GLN A 65 -3.25 10.90 -13.89
CA GLN A 65 -3.38 10.86 -12.44
C GLN A 65 -4.84 10.80 -12.02
N LEU A 66 -5.71 11.58 -12.66
CA LEU A 66 -7.15 11.56 -12.39
C LEU A 66 -7.75 10.18 -12.69
N LEU A 67 -7.32 9.56 -13.80
CA LEU A 67 -7.73 8.21 -14.17
C LEU A 67 -7.25 7.18 -13.14
N ALA A 68 -6.04 7.32 -12.60
CA ALA A 68 -5.52 6.46 -11.55
C ALA A 68 -6.35 6.59 -10.25
N VAL A 69 -6.68 7.81 -9.82
CA VAL A 69 -7.54 7.97 -8.63
C VAL A 69 -8.93 7.37 -8.87
N ARG A 70 -9.48 7.52 -10.08
CA ARG A 70 -10.75 6.86 -10.45
C ARG A 70 -10.67 5.34 -10.41
N SER A 71 -9.56 4.75 -10.88
CA SER A 71 -9.40 3.30 -10.84
C SER A 71 -9.30 2.80 -9.40
N TRP A 72 -8.64 3.55 -8.50
CA TRP A 72 -8.61 3.21 -7.07
C TRP A 72 -10.00 3.24 -6.42
N LEU A 73 -10.79 4.28 -6.70
CA LEU A 73 -12.16 4.40 -6.16
C LEU A 73 -13.12 3.33 -6.70
N ALA A 74 -12.82 2.78 -7.88
CA ALA A 74 -13.58 1.70 -8.51
C ALA A 74 -13.29 0.31 -7.93
N LEU A 75 -12.21 0.14 -7.15
CA LEU A 75 -11.84 -1.15 -6.57
C LEU A 75 -12.87 -1.66 -5.55
N SER A 76 -13.30 -0.79 -4.64
CA SER A 76 -14.30 -1.10 -3.62
C SER A 76 -14.94 0.19 -3.12
N PRO A 77 -16.22 0.19 -2.69
CA PRO A 77 -16.88 1.34 -2.08
C PRO A 77 -16.23 1.81 -0.76
N GLU A 78 -15.44 0.96 -0.10
CA GLU A 78 -14.80 1.23 1.20
C GLU A 78 -13.40 1.87 1.06
N VAL A 79 -12.91 2.05 -0.18
CA VAL A 79 -11.60 2.70 -0.41
C VAL A 79 -11.70 4.21 -0.17
N GLN A 80 -10.81 4.75 0.64
CA GLN A 80 -10.64 6.18 0.83
C GLN A 80 -9.31 6.64 0.21
N VAL A 81 -9.30 7.81 -0.42
CA VAL A 81 -8.07 8.36 -1.01
C VAL A 81 -7.78 9.71 -0.39
N VAL A 82 -6.58 9.86 0.15
CA VAL A 82 -6.09 11.12 0.73
C VAL A 82 -4.96 11.64 -0.17
N LEU A 83 -5.19 12.81 -0.76
CA LEU A 83 -4.25 13.44 -1.68
C LEU A 83 -3.55 14.62 -0.99
N PHE A 84 -2.21 14.57 -0.93
CA PHE A 84 -1.39 15.64 -0.37
C PHE A 84 -1.02 16.65 -1.46
N ALA A 85 -1.36 17.92 -1.25
CA ALA A 85 -1.37 18.91 -2.32
C ALA A 85 -1.41 20.36 -1.79
N GLN A 86 -0.43 21.21 -2.10
CA GLN A 86 -0.45 22.65 -1.73
C GLN A 86 -1.43 23.50 -2.56
N ASN A 87 -1.60 23.18 -3.84
CA ASN A 87 -2.31 24.08 -4.76
C ASN A 87 -3.84 23.92 -4.66
N ALA A 88 -4.52 24.99 -4.23
CA ALA A 88 -5.98 25.06 -4.19
C ALA A 88 -6.66 24.80 -5.56
N SER A 89 -5.94 25.01 -6.66
CA SER A 89 -6.38 24.69 -8.03
C SER A 89 -6.69 23.19 -8.23
N MET A 90 -6.16 22.30 -7.39
CA MET A 90 -6.43 20.86 -7.43
C MET A 90 -7.77 20.47 -6.80
N ARG A 91 -8.44 21.37 -6.06
CA ARG A 91 -9.74 21.09 -5.43
C ARG A 91 -10.87 20.89 -6.44
N SER A 92 -10.80 21.55 -7.60
CA SER A 92 -11.85 21.49 -8.63
C SER A 92 -11.96 20.10 -9.27
N PRO A 93 -10.86 19.50 -9.81
CA PRO A 93 -10.91 18.14 -10.35
C PRO A 93 -11.35 17.08 -9.34
N ILE A 94 -10.91 17.22 -8.09
CA ILE A 94 -11.15 16.24 -7.02
C ILE A 94 -12.60 16.30 -6.51
N ARG A 95 -13.23 17.48 -6.55
CA ARG A 95 -14.66 17.60 -6.20
C ARG A 95 -15.56 16.70 -7.06
N ASN A 96 -15.15 16.40 -8.29
CA ASN A 96 -15.89 15.49 -9.18
C ASN A 96 -15.70 14.01 -8.82
N LEU A 97 -14.78 13.66 -7.91
CA LEU A 97 -14.51 12.29 -7.48
C LEU A 97 -15.33 11.86 -6.26
N GLY A 98 -16.11 12.77 -5.68
CA GLY A 98 -17.05 12.49 -4.59
C GLY A 98 -16.44 12.64 -3.19
N SER A 99 -17.23 12.31 -2.16
CA SER A 99 -16.89 12.50 -0.73
C SER A 99 -15.79 11.59 -0.20
N ARG A 100 -15.33 10.62 -1.01
CA ARG A 100 -14.35 9.60 -0.63
C ARG A 100 -12.91 10.02 -0.89
N VAL A 101 -12.70 11.19 -1.50
CA VAL A 101 -11.38 11.76 -1.74
C VAL A 101 -11.23 13.02 -0.91
N SER A 102 -10.23 13.04 -0.02
CA SER A 102 -9.85 14.21 0.76
C SER A 102 -8.54 14.81 0.25
N ILE A 103 -8.39 16.11 0.44
CA ILE A 103 -7.17 16.83 0.11
C ILE A 103 -6.57 17.34 1.41
N GLU A 104 -5.32 16.96 1.65
CA GLU A 104 -4.53 17.47 2.75
C GLU A 104 -3.53 18.50 2.21
N THR A 105 -3.58 19.71 2.76
CA THR A 105 -2.76 20.84 2.30
C THR A 105 -1.63 21.18 3.28
N ALA A 106 -1.64 20.61 4.49
CA ALA A 106 -0.69 20.94 5.54
C ALA A 106 0.67 20.22 5.41
N ILE A 107 0.74 19.13 4.63
CA ILE A 107 1.93 18.29 4.50
C ILE A 107 2.53 18.45 3.11
N ASP A 108 3.85 18.66 3.08
CA ASP A 108 4.65 18.75 1.86
C ASP A 108 5.59 17.54 1.73
N PHE A 109 5.67 16.98 0.53
CA PHE A 109 6.57 15.88 0.16
C PHE A 109 7.50 16.28 -0.99
N THR A 110 7.59 17.58 -1.32
CA THR A 110 8.43 18.09 -2.41
C THR A 110 9.89 18.25 -2.07
#